data_AF-A0A669AZA5-F1
#
_entry.id   AF-A0A669AZA5-F1
#
_cell.length_a   1.000
_cell.length_b   1.000
_cell.length_c   1.000
_cell.angle_alpha   90.00
_cell.angle_beta   90.00
_cell.angle_gamma   90.00
#
_symmetry.space_group_name_H-M   'P 1'
#
loop_
_entity.id
_entity.type
_entity.pdbx_description
1 polymer ?
#
loop_
_entity_poly.entity_id
_entity_poly.type
_entity_poly.pdbx_seq_one_letter_code
_entity_poly.pdbx_strand_id
1 'polypeptide(L)'
;KMTTPENILLGTLEDLGHDDFEKFKWHLKNNGSVEGLPAIPETKLENAERTDIVDLMFHTYCINTFEVTKNLLGSINRNDLLENLNNIIPEPKGKSGND
;
A
#
# COMPACT_ATOMS: atom_id res chain seq x y z
N LYS A 1 -13.03 -18.87 1.62
CA LYS A 1 -13.13 -17.41 1.33
C LYS A 1 -11.99 -17.07 0.37
N MET A 2 -12.29 -16.55 -0.81
CA MET A 2 -11.26 -16.06 -1.72
C MET A 2 -11.04 -14.59 -1.35
N THR A 3 -9.93 -14.29 -0.67
CA THR A 3 -9.57 -12.92 -0.33
C THR A 3 -9.02 -12.27 -1.60
N THR A 4 -9.61 -11.17 -2.05
CA THR A 4 -9.12 -10.44 -3.23
C THR A 4 -7.95 -9.53 -2.83
N PRO A 5 -7.05 -9.17 -3.76
CA PRO A 5 -5.99 -8.18 -3.53
C PRO A 5 -6.52 -6.88 -2.89
N GLU A 6 -7.64 -6.36 -3.39
CA GLU A 6 -8.27 -5.14 -2.92
C GLU A 6 -8.72 -5.28 -1.46
N ASN A 7 -9.32 -6.42 -1.09
CA ASN A 7 -9.75 -6.68 0.28
C ASN A 7 -8.57 -6.86 1.26
N ILE A 8 -7.43 -7.37 0.79
CA ILE A 8 -6.21 -7.46 1.61
C ILE A 8 -5.67 -6.06 1.91
N LEU A 9 -5.61 -5.20 0.89
CA LEU A 9 -5.17 -3.82 1.07
C LEU A 9 -6.16 -3.04 1.94
N LEU A 10 -7.47 -3.16 1.68
CA LEU A 10 -8.50 -2.50 2.47
C LEU A 10 -8.37 -2.84 3.95
N GLY A 11 -8.28 -4.12 4.30
CA GLY A 11 -8.11 -4.53 5.70
C GLY A 11 -6.83 -3.95 6.33
N THR A 12 -5.74 -3.87 5.56
CA THR A 12 -4.51 -3.23 6.02
C THR A 12 -4.70 -1.74 6.30
N LEU A 13 -5.47 -1.02 5.47
CA LEU A 13 -5.77 0.40 5.68
C LEU A 13 -6.79 0.61 6.81
N GLU A 14 -7.71 -0.32 7.03
CA GLU A 14 -8.65 -0.30 8.16
C GLU A 14 -7.93 -0.39 9.52
N ASP A 15 -6.83 -1.14 9.58
CA ASP A 15 -5.97 -1.24 10.77
C ASP A 15 -5.06 -0.02 11.00
N LEU A 16 -5.05 0.95 10.07
CA LEU A 16 -4.42 2.25 10.29
C LEU A 16 -5.33 3.15 11.12
N GLY A 17 -4.80 3.68 12.21
CA GLY A 17 -5.44 4.78 12.93
C GLY A 17 -5.56 6.03 12.06
N HIS A 18 -6.38 7.00 12.48
CA HIS A 18 -6.62 8.21 11.70
C HIS A 18 -5.31 8.94 11.32
N ASP A 19 -4.44 9.21 12.29
CA ASP A 19 -3.19 9.95 12.05
C ASP A 19 -2.23 9.20 11.11
N ASP A 20 -2.18 7.87 11.21
CA ASP A 20 -1.34 7.04 10.33
C ASP A 20 -1.90 7.02 8.92
N PHE A 21 -3.24 6.97 8.79
CA PHE A 21 -3.91 7.03 7.49
C PHE A 21 -3.72 8.39 6.81
N GLU A 22 -3.76 9.50 7.55
CA GLU A 22 -3.46 10.82 7.00
C GLU A 22 -2.00 10.94 6.53
N LYS A 23 -1.03 10.40 7.30
CA LYS A 23 0.36 10.31 6.86
C LYS A 23 0.51 9.46 5.60
N PHE A 24 -0.20 8.32 5.54
CA PHE A 24 -0.21 7.44 4.38
C PHE A 24 -0.67 8.20 3.12
N LYS A 25 -1.79 8.94 3.20
CA LYS A 25 -2.26 9.81 2.11
C LYS A 25 -1.25 10.88 1.74
N TRP A 26 -0.64 11.53 2.73
CA TRP A 26 0.39 12.55 2.50
C TRP A 26 1.58 12.01 1.70
N HIS A 27 2.00 10.78 1.95
CA HIS A 27 3.08 10.14 1.19
C HIS A 27 2.65 9.75 -0.24
N LEU A 28 1.40 9.33 -0.47
CA LEU A 28 0.86 9.09 -1.82
C LEU A 28 0.92 10.34 -2.71
N LYS A 29 0.73 11.52 -2.12
CA LYS A 29 0.87 12.84 -2.77
C LYS A 29 2.32 13.17 -3.18
N ASN A 30 3.33 12.62 -2.50
CA ASN A 30 4.74 13.07 -2.60
C ASN A 30 5.68 12.06 -3.33
N ASN A 31 5.17 11.29 -4.32
CA ASN A 31 5.82 10.22 -5.11
C ASN A 31 5.53 8.76 -4.70
N GLY A 32 4.48 8.47 -3.90
CA GLY A 32 4.12 7.07 -3.61
C GLY A 32 5.20 6.27 -2.87
N SER A 33 6.15 6.93 -2.23
CA SER A 33 7.32 6.37 -1.51
C SER A 33 8.25 5.45 -2.30
N VAL A 34 8.05 5.27 -3.60
CA VAL A 34 8.90 4.44 -4.48
C VAL A 34 9.38 5.29 -5.64
N GLU A 35 10.69 5.27 -5.88
CA GLU A 35 11.29 6.01 -6.99
C GLU A 35 10.72 5.55 -8.33
N GLY A 36 10.27 6.51 -9.16
CA GLY A 36 9.73 6.24 -10.49
C GLY A 36 8.23 5.93 -10.55
N LEU A 37 7.52 5.84 -9.42
CA LEU A 37 6.06 5.69 -9.41
C LEU A 37 5.34 7.05 -9.34
N PRO A 38 4.18 7.18 -10.01
CA PRO A 38 3.46 8.45 -10.06
C PRO A 38 2.85 8.82 -8.70
N ALA A 39 2.89 10.11 -8.37
CA ALA A 39 2.13 10.65 -7.25
C ALA A 39 0.62 10.66 -7.55
N ILE A 40 -0.20 10.46 -6.52
CA ILE A 40 -1.65 10.63 -6.63
C ILE A 40 -2.00 12.09 -6.28
N PRO A 41 -2.77 12.80 -7.13
CA PRO A 41 -3.11 14.20 -6.87
C PRO A 41 -3.83 14.41 -5.54
N GLU A 42 -3.45 15.44 -4.79
CA GLU A 42 -4.04 15.80 -3.49
C GLU A 42 -5.56 15.94 -3.54
N THR A 43 -6.09 16.52 -4.62
CA THR A 43 -7.54 16.65 -4.87
C THR A 43 -8.30 15.33 -4.83
N LYS A 44 -7.63 14.20 -5.11
CA LYS A 44 -8.21 12.86 -5.02
C LYS A 44 -8.03 12.20 -3.66
N LEU A 45 -7.18 12.77 -2.78
CA LEU A 45 -6.81 12.19 -1.50
C LEU A 45 -7.47 12.90 -0.32
N GLU A 46 -7.70 14.21 -0.41
CA GLU A 46 -8.11 15.06 0.72
C GLU A 46 -9.35 14.53 1.46
N ASN A 47 -10.38 14.11 0.71
CA ASN A 47 -11.64 13.58 1.27
C ASN A 47 -11.88 12.09 0.92
N ALA A 48 -10.83 11.38 0.49
CA ALA A 48 -10.96 9.98 0.11
C ALA A 48 -11.04 9.08 1.36
N GLU A 49 -12.02 8.18 1.34
CA GLU A 49 -12.14 7.10 2.31
C GLU A 49 -11.17 5.97 1.97
N ARG A 50 -10.98 5.04 2.90
CA ARG A 50 -10.06 3.89 2.71
C ARG A 50 -10.35 3.09 1.45
N THR A 51 -11.63 2.91 1.11
CA THR A 51 -12.06 2.21 -0.12
C THR A 51 -11.65 2.99 -1.37
N ASP A 52 -11.79 4.31 -1.36
CA ASP A 52 -11.38 5.16 -2.49
C ASP A 52 -9.85 5.12 -2.67
N ILE A 53 -9.10 5.09 -1.56
CA ILE A 53 -7.64 4.95 -1.59
C ILE A 53 -7.22 3.62 -2.21
N VAL A 54 -7.89 2.51 -1.87
CA VAL A 54 -7.62 1.20 -2.49
C VAL A 54 -7.79 1.28 -4.00
N ASP A 55 -8.94 1.79 -4.47
CA ASP A 55 -9.23 1.88 -5.90
C ASP A 55 -8.22 2.80 -6.61
N LEU A 56 -7.87 3.93 -6.00
CA LEU A 56 -6.87 4.85 -6.55
C LEU A 56 -5.49 4.21 -6.65
N MET A 57 -5.06 3.45 -5.64
CA MET A 57 -3.77 2.77 -5.65
C MET A 57 -3.72 1.68 -6.72
N PHE A 58 -4.76 0.84 -6.84
CA PHE A 58 -4.81 -0.19 -7.87
C PHE A 58 -4.89 0.40 -9.28
N HIS A 59 -5.60 1.52 -9.46
CA HIS A 59 -5.63 2.24 -10.74
C HIS A 59 -4.28 2.86 -11.10
N THR A 60 -3.52 3.33 -10.11
CA THR A 60 -2.29 4.10 -10.32
C THR A 60 -1.05 3.21 -10.42
N TYR A 61 -0.96 2.21 -9.56
CA TYR A 61 0.24 1.38 -9.40
C TYR A 61 0.07 -0.04 -9.94
N CYS A 62 -1.16 -0.49 -10.20
CA CYS A 62 -1.46 -1.81 -10.74
C CYS A 62 -0.75 -2.91 -9.94
N ILE A 63 0.20 -3.62 -10.58
CA ILE A 63 0.97 -4.71 -9.97
C ILE A 63 1.90 -4.25 -8.82
N ASN A 64 2.27 -2.97 -8.77
CA ASN A 64 3.18 -2.41 -7.77
C ASN A 64 2.44 -1.93 -6.50
N THR A 65 1.11 -2.07 -6.45
CA THR A 65 0.27 -1.55 -5.36
C THR A 65 0.74 -2.04 -3.98
N PHE A 66 1.06 -3.32 -3.85
CA PHE A 66 1.53 -3.87 -2.57
C PHE A 66 2.96 -3.45 -2.24
N GLU A 67 3.83 -3.28 -3.22
CA GLU A 67 5.19 -2.78 -3.00
C GLU A 67 5.16 -1.34 -2.45
N VAL A 68 4.36 -0.48 -3.08
CA VAL A 68 4.09 0.88 -2.59
C VAL A 68 3.54 0.86 -1.17
N THR A 69 2.53 0.04 -0.91
CA THR A 69 1.90 -0.08 0.41
C THR A 69 2.93 -0.46 1.47
N LYS A 70 3.76 -1.47 1.21
CA LYS A 70 4.79 -1.93 2.15
C LYS A 70 5.80 -0.83 2.49
N ASN A 71 6.30 -0.12 1.47
CA ASN A 71 7.25 0.98 1.67
C ASN A 71 6.63 2.14 2.46
N LEU A 72 5.36 2.45 2.21
CA LEU A 72 4.62 3.46 2.97
C LEU A 72 4.44 3.07 4.43
N LEU A 73 4.03 1.83 4.72
CA LEU A 73 3.87 1.31 6.08
C LEU A 73 5.17 1.40 6.88
N GLY A 74 6.30 1.04 6.27
CA GLY A 74 7.63 1.20 6.88
C GLY A 74 7.97 2.67 7.14
N SER A 75 7.64 3.57 6.22
CA SER A 75 7.91 5.01 6.34
C SER A 75 7.15 5.67 7.50
N ILE A 76 5.94 5.19 7.81
CA ILE A 76 5.12 5.69 8.92
C ILE A 76 5.29 4.88 10.21
N ASN A 77 6.29 3.99 10.28
CA ASN A 77 6.58 3.12 11.42
C ASN A 77 5.47 2.11 11.80
N ARG A 78 4.61 1.73 10.85
CA ARG A 78 3.63 0.65 11.02
C ARG A 78 4.21 -0.71 10.60
N ASN A 79 5.30 -1.06 11.27
CA ASN A 79 6.06 -2.30 11.01
C ASN A 79 5.24 -3.56 11.32
N ASP A 80 4.30 -3.46 12.27
CA ASP A 80 3.33 -4.50 12.59
C ASP A 80 2.49 -4.91 11.36
N LEU A 81 1.97 -3.92 10.64
CA LEU A 81 1.17 -4.14 9.44
C LEU A 81 2.04 -4.55 8.25
N LEU A 82 3.24 -4.00 8.14
CA LEU A 82 4.21 -4.40 7.13
C LEU A 82 4.55 -5.89 7.23
N GLU A 83 4.86 -6.38 8.43
CA GLU A 83 5.14 -7.79 8.67
C GLU A 83 3.94 -8.68 8.33
N ASN A 84 2.74 -8.28 8.74
CA ASN A 84 1.51 -9.00 8.41
C ASN A 84 1.30 -9.07 6.88
N LEU A 85 1.46 -7.94 6.19
CA LEU A 85 1.29 -7.87 4.74
C LEU A 85 2.35 -8.68 3.99
N ASN A 86 3.59 -8.75 4.48
CA ASN A 86 4.64 -9.62 3.93
C ASN A 86 4.31 -11.11 4.06
N ASN A 87 3.61 -11.52 5.12
CA ASN A 87 3.17 -12.90 5.30
C ASN A 87 2.03 -13.27 4.34
N ILE A 88 1.13 -12.31 4.03
CA ILE A 88 -0.01 -12.53 3.14
C ILE A 88 0.40 -12.43 1.67
N ILE A 89 1.16 -11.40 1.31
CA ILE A 89 1.69 -11.13 -0.03
C ILE A 89 3.21 -11.26 0.04
N PRO A 90 3.74 -12.51 0.02
CA PRO A 90 5.17 -12.70 -0.04
C PRO A 90 5.70 -12.16 -1.36
N GLU A 91 6.88 -11.54 -1.33
CA GLU A 91 7.59 -11.26 -2.56
C GLU A 91 7.80 -12.57 -3.32
N PRO A 92 7.77 -12.55 -4.66
CA PRO A 92 8.15 -13.72 -5.42
C PRO A 92 9.56 -14.07 -5.00
N LYS A 93 9.70 -15.13 -4.20
CA LYS A 93 10.98 -15.77 -3.96
C LYS A 93 11.45 -16.17 -5.33
N GLY A 94 12.35 -15.37 -5.91
CA GLY A 94 13.14 -15.81 -7.03
C GLY A 94 13.65 -17.18 -6.62
N LYS A 95 13.19 -18.22 -7.32
CA LYS A 95 13.86 -19.50 -7.24
C LYS A 95 15.29 -19.16 -7.64
N SER A 96 16.18 -19.07 -6.66
CA SER A 96 17.56 -19.45 -6.86
C SER A 96 17.48 -20.92 -7.24
N GLY A 97 17.16 -21.16 -8.52
CA GLY A 97 17.36 -22.44 -9.14
C GLY A 97 18.86 -22.68 -9.15
N ASN A 98 19.25 -23.72 -8.43
CA ASN A 98 20.32 -24.66 -8.71
C ASN A 98 21.49 -24.11 -9.53
N ASP A 99 22.67 -24.03 -8.91
CA ASP A 99 23.65 -25.13 -8.93
C ASP A 99 24.53 -25.10 -7.66
#